data_AF-F9UC08-F1
#
_entry.id   AF-F9UC08-F1
#
_cell.length_a   1.000
_cell.length_b   1.000
_cell.length_c   1.000
_cell.angle_alpha   90.00
_cell.angle_beta   90.00
_cell.angle_gamma   90.00
#
_symmetry.space_group_name_H-M   'P 1'
#
loop_
_entity.id
_entity.type
_entity.pdbx_description
1 polymer ?
#
loop_
_entity_poly.entity_id
_entity_poly.type
_entity_poly.pdbx_seq_one_letter_code
_entity_poly.pdbx_strand_id
1 'polypeptide(L)'
;MTIGTQNSVLHSESFWDAAGFATRLARAKGALSTNAFAQKCGISESIFRKYLAGASVPGADKLVDIARVAGVSLLWLATGQGRAEDGTDARVRGPVDVTLLETLLEAVEAGLDEIGATLTPTKKAKLVAALYSLYRTSEDVRKAPVLELVRLAS
;
A
#
# COMPACT_ATOMS: atom_id res chain seq x y z
N MET A 1 30.68 55.54 -2.82
CA MET A 1 30.00 55.04 -4.04
C MET A 1 29.24 53.80 -3.62
N THR A 2 27.93 53.94 -3.42
CA THR A 2 27.04 52.99 -2.75
C THR A 2 26.82 51.77 -3.63
N ILE A 3 27.29 50.59 -3.23
CA ILE A 3 26.86 49.33 -3.83
C ILE A 3 25.54 48.97 -3.16
N GLY A 4 24.44 49.28 -3.84
CA GLY A 4 23.09 48.89 -3.43
C GLY A 4 22.96 47.38 -3.50
N THR A 5 22.90 46.73 -2.34
CA THR A 5 22.51 45.33 -2.20
C THR A 5 21.04 45.21 -2.59
N GLN A 6 20.76 44.79 -3.82
CA GLN A 6 19.41 44.35 -4.20
C GLN A 6 19.10 43.07 -3.42
N ASN A 7 18.27 43.23 -2.39
CA ASN A 7 17.71 42.17 -1.60
C ASN A 7 16.73 41.36 -2.48
N SER A 8 17.15 40.17 -2.90
CA SER A 8 16.31 39.24 -3.66
C SER A 8 15.24 38.68 -2.73
N VAL A 9 14.03 39.21 -2.86
CA VAL A 9 12.83 38.71 -2.17
C VAL A 9 12.41 37.43 -2.89
N LEU A 10 13.03 36.30 -2.55
CA LEU A 10 12.49 34.99 -2.87
C LEU A 10 11.24 34.80 -2.01
N HIS A 11 10.06 35.09 -2.57
CA HIS A 11 8.81 34.64 -2.01
C HIS A 11 8.87 33.10 -1.94
N SER A 12 9.06 32.57 -0.73
CA SER A 12 9.01 31.14 -0.47
C SER A 12 7.56 30.67 -0.61
N GLU A 13 7.12 30.41 -1.83
CA GLU A 13 5.92 29.62 -2.06
C GLU A 13 6.16 28.25 -1.42
N SER A 14 5.58 28.04 -0.24
CA SER A 14 5.63 26.75 0.42
C SER A 14 4.80 25.78 -0.41
N PHE A 15 5.46 24.85 -1.10
CA PHE A 15 4.83 23.79 -1.90
C PHE A 15 3.95 22.81 -1.08
N TRP A 16 3.81 23.04 0.23
CA TRP A 16 3.04 22.18 1.13
C TRP A 16 1.56 22.63 1.21
N ASP A 17 0.68 21.79 0.68
CA ASP A 17 -0.78 21.95 0.80
C ASP A 17 -1.26 21.42 2.17
N ALA A 18 -1.21 22.28 3.19
CA ALA A 18 -1.61 21.94 4.55
C ALA A 18 -3.10 21.55 4.67
N ALA A 19 -3.97 22.23 3.93
CA ALA A 19 -5.42 21.96 3.96
C ALA A 19 -5.76 20.63 3.27
N GLY A 20 -5.14 20.33 2.13
CA GLY A 20 -5.30 19.05 1.46
C GLY A 20 -4.68 17.92 2.26
N PHE A 21 -3.52 18.12 2.90
CA PHE A 21 -2.95 17.13 3.82
C PHE A 21 -3.90 16.82 4.97
N ALA A 22 -4.43 17.84 5.66
CA ALA A 22 -5.40 17.66 6.74
C ALA A 22 -6.63 16.85 6.29
N THR A 23 -7.15 17.15 5.09
CA THR A 23 -8.27 16.42 4.49
C THR A 23 -7.94 14.95 4.24
N ARG A 24 -6.75 14.66 3.68
CA ARG A 24 -6.30 13.28 3.42
C ARG A 24 -6.02 12.53 4.72
N LEU A 25 -5.45 13.18 5.72
CA LEU A 25 -5.23 12.62 7.06
C LEU A 25 -6.54 12.24 7.74
N ALA A 26 -7.55 13.12 7.68
CA ALA A 26 -8.89 12.83 8.21
C ALA A 26 -9.51 11.61 7.53
N ARG A 27 -9.35 11.50 6.20
CA ARG A 27 -9.78 10.34 5.42
C ARG A 27 -9.02 9.06 5.81
N ALA A 28 -7.71 9.13 5.95
CA ALA A 28 -6.84 8.00 6.32
C ALA A 28 -7.14 7.47 7.73
N LYS A 29 -7.46 8.37 8.68
CA LYS A 29 -7.90 7.99 10.05
C LYS A 29 -9.20 7.17 10.03
N GLY A 30 -10.10 7.46 9.09
CA GLY A 30 -11.43 6.83 9.02
C GLY A 30 -12.27 7.07 10.28
N ALA A 31 -13.02 6.05 10.71
CA ALA A 31 -13.94 6.12 11.83
C ALA A 31 -13.28 6.06 13.23
N LEU A 32 -11.97 5.79 13.31
CA LEU A 32 -11.26 5.72 14.59
C LEU A 32 -11.26 7.07 15.31
N SER A 33 -11.33 7.07 16.64
CA SER A 33 -11.17 8.30 17.42
C SER A 33 -9.76 8.88 17.23
N THR A 34 -9.65 10.20 17.30
CA THR A 34 -8.35 10.89 17.12
C THR A 34 -7.29 10.39 18.09
N ASN A 35 -7.66 10.18 19.36
CA ASN A 35 -6.76 9.65 20.37
C ASN A 35 -6.31 8.21 20.03
N ALA A 36 -7.25 7.31 19.73
CA ALA A 36 -6.92 5.92 19.43
C ALA A 36 -6.00 5.79 18.20
N PHE A 37 -6.25 6.58 17.16
CA PHE A 37 -5.41 6.56 15.96
C PHE A 37 -4.04 7.18 16.20
N ALA A 38 -3.96 8.31 16.92
CA ALA A 38 -2.70 8.96 17.26
C ALA A 38 -1.78 8.02 18.07
N GLN A 39 -2.35 7.32 19.06
CA GLN A 39 -1.64 6.30 19.85
C GLN A 39 -1.07 5.18 18.97
N LYS A 40 -1.86 4.66 18.01
CA LYS A 40 -1.37 3.65 17.06
C LYS A 40 -0.21 4.13 16.20
N CYS A 41 -0.20 5.42 15.86
CA CYS A 41 0.88 6.05 15.10
C CYS A 41 2.11 6.43 15.96
N GLY A 42 2.06 6.25 17.29
CA GLY A 42 3.10 6.74 18.21
C GLY A 42 3.19 8.27 18.28
N ILE A 43 2.07 8.97 18.05
CA ILE A 43 1.98 10.44 18.03
C ILE A 43 1.08 10.89 19.18
N SER A 44 1.43 12.00 19.84
CA SER A 44 0.55 12.57 20.86
C SER A 44 -0.74 13.12 20.23
N GLU A 45 -1.87 13.00 20.93
CA GLU A 45 -3.16 13.49 20.42
C GLU A 45 -3.11 14.99 20.09
N SER A 46 -2.40 15.79 20.89
CA SER A 46 -2.23 17.23 20.67
C SER A 46 -1.55 17.52 19.33
N ILE A 47 -0.45 16.82 19.03
CA ILE A 47 0.26 16.97 17.75
C ILE A 47 -0.64 16.49 16.60
N PHE A 48 -1.30 15.36 16.75
CA PHE A 48 -2.18 14.82 15.73
C PHE A 48 -3.35 15.77 15.41
N ARG A 49 -3.91 16.44 16.42
CA ARG A 49 -4.93 17.49 16.22
C ARG A 49 -4.39 18.69 15.45
N LYS A 50 -3.14 19.10 15.67
CA LYS A 50 -2.50 20.15 14.87
C LYS A 50 -2.37 19.76 13.41
N TYR A 51 -2.06 18.50 13.13
CA TYR A 51 -2.03 17.96 11.77
C TYR A 51 -3.41 17.98 11.10
N LEU A 52 -4.45 17.54 11.81
CA LEU A 52 -5.83 17.61 11.32
C LEU A 52 -6.34 19.05 11.12
N ALA A 53 -5.78 20.02 11.83
CA ALA A 53 -6.09 21.43 11.67
C ALA A 53 -5.23 22.12 10.59
N GLY A 54 -4.27 21.43 9.97
CA GLY A 54 -3.31 22.03 9.04
C GLY A 54 -2.34 23.02 9.70
N ALA A 55 -2.30 23.07 11.03
CA ALA A 55 -1.52 24.04 11.81
C ALA A 55 -0.04 23.64 11.97
N SER A 56 0.34 22.44 11.55
CA SER A 56 1.70 21.94 11.63
C SER A 56 1.98 20.94 10.52
N VAL A 57 3.22 20.93 10.04
CA VAL A 57 3.71 19.98 9.03
C VAL A 57 4.29 18.77 9.76
N PRO A 58 3.85 17.54 9.46
CA PRO A 58 4.44 16.34 10.02
C PRO A 58 5.87 16.14 9.51
N GLY A 59 6.73 15.62 10.40
CA GLY A 59 8.03 15.09 9.98
C GLY A 59 7.87 13.87 9.07
N ALA A 60 8.91 13.56 8.30
CA ALA A 60 8.91 12.40 7.39
C ALA A 60 8.68 11.07 8.14
N ASP A 61 9.24 10.94 9.35
CA ASP A 61 9.01 9.81 10.25
C ASP A 61 7.52 9.64 10.57
N LYS A 62 6.84 10.73 10.94
CA LYS A 62 5.40 10.71 11.28
C LYS A 62 4.53 10.41 10.08
N LEU A 63 4.88 10.94 8.90
CA LEU A 63 4.18 10.63 7.66
C LEU A 63 4.25 9.13 7.33
N VAL A 64 5.42 8.51 7.50
CA VAL A 64 5.62 7.07 7.27
C VAL A 64 4.78 6.24 8.25
N ASP A 65 4.82 6.59 9.55
CA ASP A 65 4.05 5.88 10.58
C ASP A 65 2.54 5.97 10.33
N ILE A 66 2.05 7.17 10.02
CA ILE A 66 0.64 7.39 9.68
C ILE A 66 0.24 6.57 8.45
N ALA A 67 1.03 6.63 7.37
CA ALA A 67 0.74 5.91 6.13
C ALA A 67 0.68 4.39 6.36
N ARG A 68 1.62 3.86 7.15
CA ARG A 68 1.67 2.44 7.50
C ARG A 68 0.47 2.01 8.34
N VAL A 69 0.12 2.77 9.38
CA VAL A 69 -1.01 2.45 10.26
C VAL A 69 -2.35 2.57 9.55
N ALA A 70 -2.48 3.55 8.64
CA ALA A 70 -3.68 3.72 7.82
C ALA A 70 -3.75 2.75 6.62
N GLY A 71 -2.65 2.09 6.27
CA GLY A 71 -2.57 1.27 5.06
C GLY A 71 -2.74 2.07 3.77
N VAL A 72 -2.23 3.31 3.73
CA VAL A 72 -2.35 4.21 2.56
C VAL A 72 -0.99 4.57 1.97
N SER A 73 -0.98 5.03 0.72
CA SER A 73 0.22 5.49 0.02
C SER A 73 0.81 6.72 0.70
N LEU A 74 2.12 6.68 0.97
CA LEU A 74 2.88 7.83 1.49
C LEU A 74 2.84 9.02 0.51
N LEU A 75 2.99 8.75 -0.79
CA LEU A 75 2.94 9.77 -1.84
C LEU A 75 1.56 10.44 -1.83
N TRP A 76 0.49 9.63 -1.81
CA TRP A 76 -0.86 10.15 -1.75
C TRP A 76 -1.10 10.97 -0.48
N LEU A 77 -0.67 10.48 0.68
CA LEU A 77 -0.85 11.18 1.95
C LEU A 77 -0.14 12.54 1.92
N ALA A 78 1.12 12.58 1.50
CA ALA A 78 1.94 13.78 1.50
C ALA A 78 1.50 14.80 0.43
N THR A 79 1.27 14.38 -0.81
CA THR A 79 1.10 15.30 -1.95
C THR A 79 -0.29 15.28 -2.57
N GLY A 80 -1.10 14.25 -2.27
CA GLY A 80 -2.38 14.02 -2.94
C GLY A 80 -2.26 13.37 -4.32
N GLN A 81 -1.05 13.05 -4.78
CA GLN A 81 -0.82 12.37 -6.05
C GLN A 81 -0.99 10.85 -5.92
N GLY A 82 -1.44 10.20 -6.99
CA GLY A 82 -1.72 8.75 -6.98
C GLY A 82 -3.01 8.41 -6.22
N ARG A 83 -3.14 7.14 -5.81
CA ARG A 83 -4.32 6.67 -5.06
C ARG A 83 -3.96 6.27 -3.64
N ALA A 84 -4.92 6.34 -2.73
CA ALA A 84 -4.69 6.01 -1.32
C ALA A 84 -4.33 4.52 -1.16
N GLU A 85 -5.01 3.64 -1.90
CA GLU A 85 -4.83 2.19 -1.88
C GLU A 85 -3.47 1.71 -2.44
N ASP A 86 -2.68 2.59 -3.06
CA ASP A 86 -1.35 2.21 -3.57
C ASP A 86 -0.36 1.89 -2.44
N GLY A 87 -0.66 2.27 -1.18
CA GLY A 87 0.13 1.91 0.00
C GLY A 87 -0.39 0.71 0.78
N THR A 88 -1.50 0.11 0.37
CA THR A 88 -1.91 -1.22 0.83
C THR A 88 -0.96 -2.23 0.19
N ASP A 89 0.18 -2.43 0.87
CA ASP A 89 1.24 -3.35 0.52
C ASP A 89 1.69 -3.22 -0.95
N ALA A 90 2.67 -2.37 -1.22
CA ALA A 90 3.37 -2.36 -2.52
C ALA A 90 3.99 -3.74 -2.86
N ARG A 91 4.15 -4.63 -1.86
CA ARG A 91 4.44 -6.05 -2.08
C ARG A 91 3.38 -6.75 -2.92
N VAL A 92 2.15 -6.25 -2.94
CA VAL A 92 1.04 -6.75 -3.74
C VAL A 92 1.05 -6.24 -5.20
N ARG A 93 1.93 -5.28 -5.55
CA ARG A 93 2.05 -4.72 -6.91
C ARG A 93 3.49 -4.66 -7.45
N GLY A 94 4.29 -5.70 -7.22
CA GLY A 94 5.44 -5.95 -8.09
C GLY A 94 4.98 -6.17 -9.54
N PRO A 95 5.85 -6.05 -10.55
CA PRO A 95 5.57 -6.55 -11.88
C PRO A 95 4.96 -7.95 -11.77
N VAL A 96 3.93 -8.23 -12.57
CA VAL A 96 3.35 -9.57 -12.59
C VAL A 96 4.47 -10.55 -12.96
N ASP A 97 4.74 -11.51 -12.08
CA ASP A 97 5.68 -12.58 -12.35
C ASP A 97 4.97 -13.57 -13.29
N VAL A 98 5.17 -13.34 -14.58
CA VAL A 98 4.55 -14.14 -15.65
C VAL A 98 5.02 -15.59 -15.57
N THR A 99 6.28 -15.82 -15.22
CA THR A 99 6.86 -17.17 -15.10
C THR A 99 6.20 -17.96 -13.95
N LEU A 100 5.93 -17.31 -12.82
CA LEU A 100 5.18 -17.93 -11.72
C LEU A 100 3.73 -18.23 -12.14
N LEU A 101 3.06 -17.31 -12.85
CA LEU A 101 1.70 -17.53 -13.35
C LEU A 101 1.62 -18.71 -14.32
N GLU A 102 2.55 -18.81 -15.26
CA GLU A 102 2.66 -19.93 -16.21
C GLU A 102 2.81 -21.25 -15.45
N THR A 103 3.76 -21.31 -14.50
CA THR A 103 4.01 -22.51 -13.67
C THR A 103 2.77 -22.93 -12.88
N LEU A 104 2.04 -21.97 -12.30
CA LEU A 104 0.83 -22.25 -11.54
C LEU A 104 -0.33 -22.69 -12.42
N LEU A 105 -0.48 -22.10 -13.61
CA LEU A 105 -1.52 -22.49 -14.56
C LEU A 105 -1.29 -23.92 -15.04
N GLU A 106 -0.06 -24.27 -15.45
CA GLU A 106 0.29 -25.63 -15.85
C GLU A 106 0.01 -26.64 -14.74
N ALA A 107 0.39 -26.34 -13.50
CA ALA A 107 0.15 -27.24 -12.37
C ALA A 107 -1.34 -27.43 -12.06
N VAL A 108 -2.14 -26.37 -12.20
CA VAL A 108 -3.60 -26.45 -12.03
C VAL A 108 -4.23 -27.29 -13.13
N GLU A 109 -3.83 -27.11 -14.39
CA GLU A 109 -4.36 -27.91 -15.52
C GLU A 109 -3.99 -29.39 -15.36
N ALA A 110 -2.71 -29.69 -15.08
CA ALA A 110 -2.26 -31.07 -14.87
C ALA A 110 -2.99 -31.76 -13.71
N GLY A 111 -3.22 -31.04 -12.61
CA GLY A 111 -3.96 -31.56 -11.46
C GLY A 111 -5.44 -31.79 -11.76
N LEU A 112 -6.08 -30.92 -12.55
CA LEU A 112 -7.46 -31.10 -13.00
C LEU A 112 -7.62 -32.30 -13.95
N ASP A 113 -6.67 -32.47 -14.87
CA ASP A 113 -6.64 -33.59 -15.81
C ASP A 113 -6.44 -34.93 -15.07
N GLU A 114 -5.55 -34.98 -14.07
CA GLU A 114 -5.31 -36.19 -13.27
C GLU A 114 -6.56 -36.69 -12.53
N ILE A 115 -7.37 -35.76 -11.99
CA ILE A 115 -8.61 -36.10 -11.28
C ILE A 115 -9.84 -36.14 -12.20
N GLY A 116 -9.68 -35.88 -13.50
CA GLY A 116 -10.77 -35.82 -14.47
C GLY A 116 -11.81 -34.73 -14.17
N ALA A 117 -11.43 -33.67 -13.48
CA ALA A 117 -12.31 -32.57 -13.12
C ALA A 117 -12.19 -31.41 -14.11
N THR A 118 -13.30 -30.70 -14.34
CA THR A 118 -13.30 -29.50 -15.17
C THR A 118 -13.80 -28.30 -14.37
N LEU A 119 -13.01 -27.23 -14.37
CA LEU A 119 -13.40 -25.95 -13.79
C LEU A 119 -13.81 -24.97 -14.88
N THR A 120 -14.83 -24.17 -14.59
CA THR A 120 -15.17 -23.03 -15.46
C THR A 120 -14.01 -22.03 -15.51
N PRO A 121 -13.85 -21.27 -16.60
CA PRO A 121 -12.76 -20.28 -16.72
C PRO A 121 -12.68 -19.33 -15.53
N THR A 122 -13.84 -18.88 -15.02
CA THR A 122 -13.93 -18.00 -13.84
C THR A 122 -13.42 -18.67 -12.57
N LYS A 123 -13.74 -19.95 -12.34
CA LYS A 123 -13.26 -20.66 -11.13
C LYS A 123 -11.76 -20.96 -11.24
N LYS A 124 -11.28 -21.31 -12.43
CA LYS A 124 -9.87 -21.53 -12.71
C LYS A 124 -9.03 -20.27 -12.47
N ALA A 125 -9.48 -19.13 -13.00
CA ALA A 125 -8.81 -17.83 -12.79
C ALA A 125 -8.73 -17.46 -11.30
N LYS A 126 -9.80 -17.71 -10.53
CA LYS A 126 -9.81 -17.46 -9.08
C LYS A 126 -8.80 -18.35 -8.34
N LEU A 127 -8.72 -19.63 -8.70
CA LEU A 127 -7.78 -20.57 -8.10
C LEU A 127 -6.33 -20.14 -8.38
N VAL A 128 -6.01 -19.86 -9.65
CA VAL A 128 -4.66 -19.40 -10.05
C VAL A 128 -4.29 -18.09 -9.35
N ALA A 129 -5.22 -17.13 -9.25
CA ALA A 129 -4.97 -15.87 -8.54
C ALA A 129 -4.74 -16.06 -7.03
N ALA A 130 -5.46 -16.99 -6.40
CA ALA A 130 -5.27 -17.33 -5.00
C ALA A 130 -3.88 -17.95 -4.76
N LEU A 131 -3.49 -18.93 -5.59
CA LEU A 131 -2.17 -19.56 -5.52
C LEU A 131 -1.06 -18.54 -5.77
N TYR A 132 -1.19 -17.69 -6.78
CA TYR A 132 -0.23 -16.64 -7.09
C TYR A 132 -0.03 -15.68 -5.92
N SER A 133 -1.11 -15.31 -5.23
CA SER A 133 -1.05 -14.44 -4.05
C SER A 133 -0.36 -15.09 -2.86
N LEU A 134 -0.45 -16.42 -2.70
CA LEU A 134 0.23 -17.18 -1.64
C LEU A 134 1.73 -17.33 -1.88
N TYR A 135 2.11 -17.62 -3.13
CA TYR A 135 3.52 -17.88 -3.47
C TYR A 135 4.33 -16.59 -3.65
N ARG A 136 3.69 -15.49 -4.03
CA ARG A 136 4.38 -14.20 -4.22
C ARG A 136 4.83 -13.54 -2.91
N THR A 137 4.22 -13.87 -1.79
CA THR A 137 4.58 -13.36 -0.45
C THR A 137 5.62 -14.21 0.27
N SER A 138 5.96 -15.39 -0.27
CA SER A 138 6.97 -16.28 0.31
C SER A 138 8.31 -16.06 -0.39
N GLU A 139 9.25 -15.39 0.29
CA GLU A 139 10.60 -15.08 -0.22
C GLU A 139 11.51 -16.32 -0.40
N ASP A 140 11.00 -17.54 -0.15
CA ASP A 140 11.73 -18.79 -0.29
C ASP A 140 10.98 -19.73 -1.24
N VAL A 141 11.20 -19.54 -2.54
CA VAL A 141 10.74 -20.44 -3.62
C VAL A 141 11.61 -21.70 -3.61
N ARG A 142 11.61 -22.44 -2.51
CA ARG A 142 12.13 -23.80 -2.45
C ARG A 142 10.96 -24.77 -2.38
N LYS A 143 10.51 -25.12 -3.60
CA LYS A 143 9.83 -26.36 -4.00
C LYS A 143 9.17 -27.13 -2.85
N ALA A 144 7.92 -26.79 -2.51
CA ALA A 144 6.97 -27.75 -1.95
C ALA A 144 5.85 -27.95 -2.99
N PRO A 145 5.44 -29.19 -3.28
CA PRO A 145 4.80 -29.53 -4.53
C PRO A 145 3.32 -29.12 -4.49
N VAL A 146 2.92 -28.31 -5.46
CA VAL A 146 1.53 -27.91 -5.75
C VAL A 146 0.55 -29.12 -5.76
N LEU A 147 1.07 -30.33 -6.02
CA LEU A 147 0.34 -31.60 -5.98
C LEU A 147 -0.32 -31.92 -4.62
N GLU A 148 0.26 -31.51 -3.49
CA GLU A 148 -0.34 -31.81 -2.17
C GLU A 148 -1.59 -30.96 -1.89
N LEU A 149 -1.63 -29.73 -2.42
CA LEU A 149 -2.74 -28.81 -2.20
C LEU A 149 -3.93 -29.09 -3.12
N VAL A 150 -3.70 -29.62 -4.32
CA VAL A 150 -4.79 -30.07 -5.21
C VAL A 150 -5.56 -31.24 -4.57
N ARG A 151 -4.86 -32.14 -3.85
CA ARG A 151 -5.49 -33.25 -3.12
C ARG A 151 -6.36 -32.83 -1.93
N LEU A 152 -6.05 -31.69 -1.30
CA LEU A 152 -6.78 -31.17 -0.13
C LEU A 152 -8.04 -30.38 -0.51
N ALA A 153 -8.14 -29.91 -1.76
CA ALA A 153 -9.28 -29.15 -2.27
C ALA A 153 -10.30 -30.03 -3.03
N SER A 154 -10.04 -31.34 -3.12
CA SER A 154 -10.91 -32.37 -3.68
C SER A 154 -11.73 -33.03 -2.57
#